data_AF-A0AAW0WHF5-F1
#
_entry.id   AF-A0AAW0WHF5-F1
#
_cell.length_a   1.000
_cell.length_b   1.000
_cell.length_c   1.000
_cell.angle_alpha   90.00
_cell.angle_beta   90.00
_cell.angle_gamma   90.00
#
_symmetry.space_group_name_H-M   'P 1'
#
loop_
_entity.id
_entity.type
_entity.pdbx_description
1 polymer ?
#
loop_
_entity_poly.entity_id
_entity_poly.type
_entity_poly.pdbx_seq_one_letter_code
_entity_poly.pdbx_strand_id
1 'polypeptide(L)'
;MIISDNGTSFRAADKVFRNLRDNGEVREHLKRIECEWRFIAPRAPWQGGFYERMVGTVKRCIRKVLHGRRVSCDELRTVLVEIEARVNNRPLTYVQNGIDEQEALTPNHMLFGRRIEPFPAILSQSSKELDYYGPDGPPINEELHRSHNRL
;
A
#
# COMPACT_ATOMS: atom_id res chain seq x y z
N MET A 1 -17.72 1.40 -13.09
CA MET A 1 -17.40 0.28 -14.01
C MET A 1 -16.42 -0.70 -13.37
N ILE A 2 -16.68 -2.00 -13.46
CA ILE A 2 -15.84 -3.12 -13.00
C ILE A 2 -15.41 -3.92 -14.23
N ILE A 3 -14.13 -4.27 -14.33
CA ILE A 3 -13.59 -5.09 -15.43
C ILE A 3 -12.88 -6.30 -14.83
N SER A 4 -13.18 -7.51 -15.29
CA SER A 4 -12.53 -8.75 -14.84
C SER A 4 -12.21 -9.70 -15.99
N ASP A 5 -11.38 -10.71 -15.69
CA ASP A 5 -11.19 -11.86 -16.58
C ASP A 5 -12.37 -12.83 -16.54
N ASN A 6 -12.32 -13.82 -17.44
CA ASN A 6 -13.33 -14.86 -17.61
C ASN A 6 -13.20 -16.02 -16.62
N GLY A 7 -12.46 -15.86 -15.53
CA GLY A 7 -12.27 -16.85 -14.48
C GLY A 7 -13.62 -17.32 -13.91
N THR A 8 -13.68 -18.60 -13.57
CA THR A 8 -14.92 -19.26 -13.11
C THR A 8 -15.51 -18.58 -11.88
N SER A 9 -14.67 -18.15 -10.93
CA SER A 9 -15.09 -17.39 -9.74
C SER A 9 -15.75 -16.06 -10.10
N PHE A 10 -15.21 -15.31 -11.07
CA PHE A 10 -15.81 -14.05 -11.52
C PHE A 10 -17.11 -14.26 -12.28
N ARG A 11 -17.18 -15.33 -13.10
CA ARG A 11 -18.42 -15.72 -13.77
C ARG A 11 -19.52 -16.13 -12.78
N ALA A 12 -19.16 -16.83 -11.71
CA ALA A 12 -20.11 -17.16 -10.63
C ALA A 12 -20.58 -15.89 -9.90
N ALA A 13 -19.66 -14.97 -9.60
CA ALA A 13 -19.98 -13.70 -8.96
C ALA A 13 -20.83 -12.77 -9.85
N ASP A 14 -20.63 -12.73 -11.18
CA ASP A 14 -21.50 -12.00 -12.12
C ASP A 14 -22.93 -12.53 -12.09
N LYS A 15 -23.14 -13.85 -11.96
CA LYS A 15 -24.50 -14.41 -11.78
C LYS A 15 -25.17 -13.85 -10.52
N VAL A 16 -24.45 -13.83 -9.40
CA VAL A 16 -24.97 -13.25 -8.15
C VAL A 16 -25.23 -11.75 -8.31
N PHE A 17 -24.30 -11.03 -8.94
CA PHE A 17 -24.43 -9.59 -9.20
C PHE A 17 -25.65 -9.26 -10.06
N ARG A 18 -25.94 -10.07 -11.09
CA ARG A 18 -27.14 -9.92 -11.91
C ARG A 18 -28.41 -10.14 -11.12
N ASN A 19 -28.47 -11.18 -10.30
CA ASN A 19 -29.64 -11.42 -9.44
C ASN A 19 -29.86 -10.26 -8.45
N LEU A 20 -28.78 -9.68 -7.91
CA LEU A 20 -28.88 -8.50 -7.03
C LEU A 20 -29.42 -7.27 -7.77
N ARG A 21 -29.13 -7.12 -9.08
CA ARG A 21 -29.69 -6.04 -9.90
C ARG A 21 -31.20 -6.15 -10.13
N ASP A 22 -31.81 -7.29 -9.82
CA ASP A 22 -33.27 -7.43 -9.92
C ASP A 22 -33.99 -6.84 -8.71
N ASN A 23 -33.29 -6.62 -7.59
CA ASN A 23 -33.81 -5.86 -6.45
C ASN A 23 -33.88 -4.36 -6.81
N GLY A 24 -35.06 -3.75 -6.61
CA GLY A 24 -35.33 -2.35 -6.96
C GLY A 24 -34.34 -1.35 -6.35
N GLU A 25 -34.06 -1.46 -5.05
CA GLU A 25 -33.17 -0.54 -4.33
C GLU A 25 -31.73 -0.64 -4.83
N VAL A 26 -31.25 -1.89 -4.99
CA VAL A 26 -29.90 -2.17 -5.46
C VAL A 26 -29.74 -1.69 -6.91
N ARG A 27 -30.75 -1.91 -7.75
CA ARG A 27 -30.74 -1.46 -9.15
C ARG A 27 -30.63 0.05 -9.27
N GLU A 28 -31.42 0.80 -8.49
CA GLU A 28 -31.37 2.26 -8.49
C GLU A 28 -30.04 2.79 -7.97
N HIS A 29 -29.52 2.16 -6.90
CA HIS A 29 -28.20 2.50 -6.39
C HIS A 29 -27.11 2.29 -7.44
N LEU A 30 -27.05 1.11 -8.07
CA LEU A 30 -26.05 0.78 -9.09
C LEU A 30 -26.15 1.66 -10.33
N LYS A 31 -27.37 2.08 -10.72
CA LYS A 31 -27.59 3.07 -11.79
C LYS A 31 -27.02 4.43 -11.40
N ARG A 32 -27.26 4.89 -10.18
CA ARG A 32 -26.77 6.18 -9.69
C ARG A 32 -25.24 6.27 -9.67
N ILE A 33 -24.56 5.18 -9.37
CA ILE A 33 -23.08 5.12 -9.35
C ILE A 33 -22.47 4.64 -10.69
N GLU A 34 -23.29 4.49 -11.74
CA GLU A 34 -22.88 4.02 -13.07
C GLU A 34 -22.00 2.74 -13.02
N CYS A 35 -22.37 1.82 -12.14
CA CYS A 35 -21.62 0.60 -11.92
C CYS A 35 -22.09 -0.52 -12.86
N GLU A 36 -21.36 -0.68 -13.96
CA GLU A 36 -21.48 -1.83 -14.86
C GLU A 36 -20.30 -2.80 -14.68
N TRP A 37 -20.55 -4.11 -14.69
CA TRP A 37 -19.52 -5.14 -14.72
C TRP A 37 -19.34 -5.69 -16.14
N ARG A 38 -18.13 -5.58 -16.69
CA ARG A 38 -17.72 -6.11 -17.99
C ARG A 38 -16.62 -7.16 -17.87
N PHE A 39 -16.63 -8.11 -18.81
CA PHE A 39 -15.56 -9.10 -18.97
C PHE A 39 -14.66 -8.71 -20.14
N ILE A 40 -13.35 -8.92 -20.00
CA ILE A 40 -12.43 -8.82 -21.13
C ILE A 40 -12.74 -9.88 -22.20
N ALA A 41 -12.27 -9.66 -23.43
CA ALA A 41 -12.48 -10.62 -24.49
C ALA A 41 -11.81 -11.96 -24.15
N PRO A 42 -12.49 -13.11 -24.39
CA PRO A 42 -11.86 -14.41 -24.23
C PRO A 42 -10.57 -14.50 -25.03
N ARG A 43 -9.51 -15.09 -24.45
CA ARG A 43 -8.18 -15.22 -25.08
C ARG A 43 -7.47 -13.88 -25.38
N ALA A 44 -7.88 -12.79 -24.73
CA ALA A 44 -7.18 -11.50 -24.80
C ALA A 44 -6.44 -11.14 -23.49
N PRO A 45 -5.39 -11.90 -23.10
CA PRO A 45 -4.71 -11.72 -21.81
C PRO A 45 -4.07 -10.33 -21.65
N TRP A 46 -3.70 -9.66 -22.75
CA TRP A 46 -3.12 -8.32 -22.71
C TRP A 46 -4.06 -7.28 -22.10
N GLN A 47 -5.39 -7.46 -22.21
CA GLN A 47 -6.37 -6.56 -21.60
C GLN A 47 -6.32 -6.60 -20.06
N GLY A 48 -5.79 -7.68 -19.50
CA GLY A 48 -5.62 -7.85 -18.05
C GLY A 48 -4.25 -7.47 -17.51
N GLY A 49 -3.28 -7.16 -18.38
CA GLY A 49 -1.89 -7.02 -17.98
C GLY A 49 -1.61 -5.90 -16.96
N PHE A 50 -2.50 -4.92 -16.81
CA PHE A 50 -2.32 -3.84 -15.83
C PHE A 50 -2.53 -4.34 -14.39
N TYR A 51 -3.62 -5.05 -14.12
CA TYR A 51 -3.89 -5.58 -12.76
C TYR A 51 -2.92 -6.72 -12.44
N GLU A 52 -2.51 -7.52 -13.43
CA GLU A 52 -1.49 -8.56 -13.23
C GLU A 52 -0.13 -7.96 -12.80
N ARG A 53 0.31 -6.88 -13.45
CA ARG A 53 1.52 -6.14 -13.06
C ARG A 53 1.39 -5.55 -11.65
N MET A 54 0.22 -5.03 -11.30
CA MET A 54 -0.04 -4.49 -9.97
C MET A 54 0.01 -5.58 -8.89
N VAL A 55 -0.65 -6.72 -9.11
CA VAL A 55 -0.58 -7.90 -8.23
C VAL A 55 0.86 -8.39 -8.10
N GLY A 56 1.62 -8.43 -9.20
CA GLY A 56 3.04 -8.79 -9.17
C GLY A 56 3.89 -7.85 -8.31
N THR A 57 3.58 -6.55 -8.34
CA THR A 57 4.25 -5.53 -7.51
C THR A 57 3.97 -5.77 -6.04
N VAL A 58 2.71 -5.94 -5.66
CA VAL A 58 2.30 -6.21 -4.27
C VAL A 58 2.93 -7.51 -3.76
N LYS A 59 2.85 -8.61 -4.52
CA LYS A 59 3.48 -9.89 -4.15
C LYS A 59 4.99 -9.77 -3.96
N ARG A 60 5.67 -8.92 -4.75
CA ARG A 60 7.10 -8.67 -4.60
C ARG A 60 7.40 -7.94 -3.29
N CYS A 61 6.60 -6.94 -2.93
CA CYS A 61 6.73 -6.24 -1.65
C CYS A 61 6.49 -7.20 -0.48
N ILE A 62 5.44 -8.03 -0.52
CA ILE A 62 5.15 -9.02 0.53
C ILE A 62 6.36 -9.96 0.73
N ARG A 63 6.91 -10.51 -0.36
CA ARG A 63 8.10 -11.39 -0.29
C ARG A 63 9.29 -10.69 0.34
N LYS A 64 9.51 -9.40 0.03
CA LYS A 64 10.59 -8.59 0.60
C LYS A 64 10.36 -8.21 2.06
N VAL A 65 9.13 -8.08 2.54
CA VAL A 65 8.87 -7.71 3.94
C VAL A 65 8.88 -8.94 4.84
N LEU A 66 8.22 -10.02 4.39
CA LEU A 66 8.04 -11.22 5.21
C LEU A 66 9.25 -12.16 5.17
N HIS A 67 10.04 -12.16 4.10
CA HIS A 67 11.20 -13.05 3.93
C HIS A 67 10.88 -14.54 4.20
N GLY A 68 9.66 -14.99 3.84
CA GLY A 68 9.23 -16.38 4.04
C GLY A 68 8.75 -16.72 5.46
N ARG A 69 8.69 -15.74 6.38
CA ARG A 69 8.10 -15.92 7.70
C ARG A 69 6.61 -16.23 7.62
N ARG A 70 6.15 -17.14 8.48
CA ARG A 70 4.72 -17.36 8.72
C ARG A 70 4.25 -16.27 9.68
N VAL A 71 3.15 -15.62 9.32
CA VAL A 71 2.55 -14.53 10.08
C VAL A 71 1.08 -14.84 10.30
N SER A 72 0.52 -14.31 11.37
CA SER A 72 -0.92 -14.33 11.63
C SER A 72 -1.68 -13.49 10.61
N CYS A 73 -3.01 -13.66 10.56
CA CYS A 73 -3.87 -12.86 9.69
C CYS A 73 -3.79 -11.36 10.01
N ASP A 74 -3.70 -11.00 11.29
CA ASP A 74 -3.62 -9.60 11.71
C ASP A 74 -2.28 -8.97 11.33
N GLU A 75 -1.17 -9.69 11.50
CA GLU A 75 0.15 -9.23 11.04
C GLU A 75 0.19 -9.08 9.52
N LEU A 76 -0.36 -10.04 8.77
CA LEU A 76 -0.44 -9.94 7.31
C LEU A 76 -1.26 -8.73 6.88
N ARG A 77 -2.39 -8.47 7.55
CA ARG A 77 -3.23 -7.30 7.28
C ARG A 77 -2.45 -6.01 7.47
N THR A 78 -1.73 -5.87 8.59
CA THR A 78 -0.89 -4.69 8.86
C THR A 78 0.17 -4.51 7.78
N VAL A 79 0.89 -5.58 7.41
CA VAL A 79 1.89 -5.54 6.33
C VAL A 79 1.27 -5.14 4.99
N LEU A 80 0.06 -5.63 4.67
CA LEU A 80 -0.64 -5.26 3.44
C LEU A 80 -1.01 -3.77 3.41
N VAL A 81 -1.48 -3.21 4.52
CA VAL A 81 -1.81 -1.78 4.64
C VAL A 81 -0.55 -0.92 4.43
N GLU A 82 0.59 -1.31 5.00
CA GLU A 82 1.85 -0.61 4.78
C GLU A 82 2.29 -0.69 3.31
N ILE A 83 2.19 -1.87 2.69
CA ILE A 83 2.53 -2.06 1.28
C ILE A 83 1.63 -1.22 0.38
N GLU A 84 0.32 -1.20 0.65
CA GLU A 84 -0.65 -0.37 -0.06
C GLU A 84 -0.24 1.11 0.00
N ALA A 85 0.05 1.62 1.20
CA ALA A 85 0.47 3.00 1.38
C ALA A 85 1.75 3.32 0.58
N ARG A 86 2.72 2.40 0.52
CA ARG A 86 3.93 2.58 -0.29
C ARG A 86 3.68 2.52 -1.79
N VAL A 87 2.81 1.63 -2.25
CA VAL A 87 2.45 1.51 -3.68
C VAL A 87 1.71 2.77 -4.13
N ASN A 88 0.79 3.28 -3.32
CA ASN A 88 -0.03 4.45 -3.65
C ASN A 88 0.72 5.79 -3.51
N ASN A 89 1.80 5.84 -2.73
CA ASN A 89 2.70 7.00 -2.63
C ASN A 89 3.93 6.90 -3.53
N ARG A 90 4.04 5.87 -4.38
CA ARG A 90 5.18 5.72 -5.28
C ARG A 90 5.19 6.84 -6.33
N PRO A 91 6.33 7.53 -6.55
CA PRO A 91 6.49 8.49 -7.65
C PRO A 91 6.19 7.88 -9.03
N LEU A 92 5.37 8.57 -9.81
CA LEU A 92 5.06 8.28 -11.22
C LEU A 92 5.88 9.16 -12.17
N THR A 93 6.24 10.36 -11.73
CA THR A 93 7.05 11.31 -12.51
C THR A 93 8.46 11.41 -11.94
N TYR A 94 9.41 11.74 -12.81
CA TYR A 94 10.72 12.20 -12.40
C TYR A 94 10.60 13.64 -11.92
N VAL A 95 11.33 13.97 -10.85
CA VAL A 95 11.50 15.34 -10.36
C VAL A 95 12.95 15.71 -10.58
N GLN A 96 13.17 16.86 -11.22
CA GLN A 96 14.50 17.42 -11.38
C GLN A 96 14.86 18.19 -10.10
N ASN A 97 16.07 17.98 -9.59
CA ASN A 97 16.58 18.73 -8.44
C ASN A 97 16.87 20.18 -8.88
N GLY A 98 15.87 21.05 -8.74
CA GLY A 98 15.96 22.50 -8.95
C GLY A 98 15.70 23.27 -7.65
N ILE A 99 15.79 24.61 -7.72
CA ILE A 99 15.52 25.50 -6.59
C ILE A 99 14.02 25.48 -6.21
N ASP A 100 13.15 25.14 -7.15
CA ASP A 100 11.74 24.86 -6.90
C ASP A 100 11.57 23.37 -6.55
N GLU A 101 11.22 23.08 -5.30
CA GLU A 101 10.89 21.73 -4.82
C GLU A 101 9.60 21.23 -5.48
N GLN A 102 9.69 20.69 -6.69
CA GLN A 102 8.53 20.16 -7.37
C GLN A 102 8.20 18.75 -6.85
N GLU A 103 7.00 18.55 -6.32
CA GLU A 103 6.61 17.23 -5.81
C GLU A 103 6.36 16.23 -6.95
N ALA A 104 6.80 14.98 -6.76
CA ALA A 104 6.54 13.91 -7.72
C ALA A 104 5.05 13.51 -7.69
N LEU A 105 4.44 13.38 -8.87
CA LEU A 105 3.07 12.91 -8.98
C LEU A 105 2.99 11.45 -8.52
N THR A 106 1.96 11.09 -7.73
CA THR A 106 1.76 9.73 -7.20
C THR A 106 0.35 9.25 -7.52
N PRO A 107 0.05 7.93 -7.42
CA PRO A 107 -1.32 7.46 -7.53
C PRO A 107 -2.30 8.14 -6.56
N ASN A 108 -1.88 8.42 -5.33
CA ASN A 108 -2.69 9.17 -4.37
C ASN A 108 -3.02 10.59 -4.84
N HIS A 109 -2.09 11.28 -5.51
CA HIS A 109 -2.38 12.57 -6.13
C HIS A 109 -3.50 12.46 -7.18
N MET A 110 -3.49 11.40 -7.99
CA MET A 110 -4.54 11.20 -9.00
C MET A 110 -5.90 10.87 -8.36
N LEU A 111 -5.92 10.14 -7.26
CA LEU A 111 -7.16 9.70 -6.62
C LEU A 111 -7.79 10.77 -5.71
N PHE A 112 -6.97 11.54 -5.00
CA PHE A 112 -7.42 12.48 -3.97
C PHE A 112 -7.10 13.94 -4.27
N GLY A 113 -6.33 14.23 -5.33
CA GLY A 113 -5.87 15.57 -5.66
C GLY A 113 -4.81 16.14 -4.71
N ARG A 114 -4.33 15.34 -3.76
CA ARG A 114 -3.36 15.76 -2.73
C ARG A 114 -2.52 14.58 -2.25
N ARG A 115 -1.41 14.90 -1.59
CA ARG A 115 -0.59 13.92 -0.90
C ARG A 115 -1.35 13.30 0.27
N ILE A 116 -1.23 11.98 0.42
CA ILE A 116 -1.66 11.26 1.62
C ILE A 116 -0.40 10.82 2.35
N GLU A 117 -0.17 11.42 3.52
CA GLU A 117 0.89 10.96 4.40
C GLU A 117 0.54 9.56 4.92
N PRO A 118 1.42 8.57 4.75
CA PRO A 118 1.27 7.32 5.48
C PRO A 118 1.36 7.62 6.98
N PHE A 119 0.57 6.91 7.78
CA PHE A 119 0.50 6.96 9.25
C PHE A 119 1.91 7.10 9.88
N PRO A 120 2.09 7.90 10.96
CA PRO A 120 3.39 8.47 11.29
C PRO A 120 4.46 7.40 11.45
N ALA A 121 5.60 7.67 10.83
CA ALA A 121 6.80 6.86 10.90
C ALA A 121 7.35 6.85 12.34
N ILE A 122 6.76 6.05 13.22
CA ILE A 122 7.25 5.84 14.60
C ILE A 122 8.66 5.20 14.61
N LEU A 123 9.21 4.80 13.45
CA LEU A 123 10.51 4.13 13.37
C LEU A 123 11.59 4.86 12.56
N SER A 124 11.32 6.05 11.98
CA SER A 124 12.37 6.81 11.27
C SER A 124 13.12 7.82 12.13
N GLN A 125 12.64 8.09 13.35
CA GLN A 125 13.32 8.96 14.30
C GLN A 125 14.34 8.20 15.16
N SER A 126 14.19 6.89 15.36
CA SER A 126 15.15 6.09 16.16
C SER A 126 16.49 5.86 15.44
N SER A 127 16.52 5.82 14.11
CA SER A 127 17.76 5.61 13.35
C SER A 127 18.56 6.88 13.09
N LYS A 128 17.96 8.07 13.22
CA LYS A 128 18.68 9.35 13.05
C LYS A 128 19.38 9.83 14.33
N GLU A 129 19.01 9.32 15.51
CA GLU A 129 19.69 9.66 16.76
C GLU A 129 20.96 8.83 17.01
N LEU A 130 21.15 7.69 16.33
CA LEU A 130 22.33 6.85 16.55
C LEU A 130 23.56 7.22 15.69
N ASP A 131 23.37 8.02 14.64
CA ASP A 131 24.43 8.41 13.70
C ASP A 131 25.06 9.79 14.00
N TYR A 132 24.65 10.46 15.09
CA TYR A 132 25.13 11.82 15.42
C TYR A 132 26.36 11.87 16.35
N TYR A 133 26.81 10.74 16.91
CA TYR A 133 28.04 10.71 17.69
C TYR A 133 29.24 10.41 16.79
N GLY A 134 29.90 11.47 16.31
CA GLY A 134 31.27 11.39 15.81
C GLY A 134 32.26 10.98 16.92
N PRO A 135 33.55 10.75 16.58
CA PRO A 135 34.56 10.23 17.50
C PRO A 135 34.81 11.06 18.78
N ASP A 136 34.25 12.27 18.87
CA ASP A 136 34.42 13.20 20.00
C ASP A 136 33.11 13.43 20.78
N GLY A 137 32.33 12.38 21.00
CA GLY A 137 31.16 12.43 21.89
C GLY A 137 31.54 12.77 23.35
N PRO A 138 30.67 13.45 24.12
CA PRO A 138 30.94 13.78 25.52
C PRO A 138 31.19 12.51 26.35
N PRO A 139 32.09 12.54 27.33
CA PRO A 139 32.44 11.37 28.11
C PRO A 139 31.20 10.81 28.82
N ILE A 140 31.04 9.49 28.74
CA ILE A 140 30.00 8.74 29.44
C ILE A 140 30.14 9.06 30.93
N ASN A 141 29.10 9.67 31.51
CA ASN A 141 29.09 9.97 32.93
C ASN A 141 28.97 8.64 33.71
N GLU A 142 30.11 8.13 34.17
CA GLU A 142 30.28 6.83 34.87
C GLU A 142 29.65 6.79 36.28
N GLU A 143 28.90 7.82 36.68
CA GLU A 143 28.40 7.95 38.06
C GLU A 143 27.08 7.22 38.38
N LEU A 144 26.39 6.61 37.41
CA LEU A 144 25.13 5.88 37.69
C LEU A 144 25.27 4.37 37.93
N HIS A 145 26.48 3.80 37.85
CA HIS A 145 26.72 2.37 38.11
C HIS A 145 27.37 2.03 39.45
N ARG A 146 27.65 3.01 40.34
CA ARG A 146 28.23 2.75 41.67
C ARG A 146 27.28 2.86 42.86
N SER A 147 26.00 3.18 42.66
CA SER A 147 25.04 3.35 43.78
C SER A 147 24.19 2.11 44.12
N HIS A 148 24.41 0.95 43.50
CA HIS A 148 23.65 -0.29 43.79
C HIS A 148 24.48 -1.44 44.40
N ASN A 149 25.69 -1.18 44.90
CA ASN A 149 26.44 -2.17 45.67
C ASN A 149 27.08 -1.56 46.91
N ARG A 150 26.23 -1.17 47.86
CA ARG A 150 26.52 -1.18 49.31
C ARG A 150 25.24 -0.88 50.09
N LEU A 151 24.56 -1.96 50.48
CA LEU A 151 24.10 -2.31 51.84
C LEU A 151 23.13 -3.49 51.73
#